data_AF-A0A238F7X9-F1
#
_entry.id   AF-A0A238F7X9-F1
#
_cell.length_a   1.000
_cell.length_b   1.000
_cell.length_c   1.000
_cell.angle_alpha   90.00
_cell.angle_beta   90.00
_cell.angle_gamma   90.00
#
_symmetry.space_group_name_H-M   'P 1'
#
loop_
_entity.id
_entity.type
_entity.pdbx_description
1 polymer ?
#
loop_
_entity_poly.entity_id
_entity_poly.type
_entity_poly.pdbx_seq_one_letter_code
_entity_poly.pdbx_strand_id
1 'polypeptide(L)'
;MTAQGFEDDDVLQCDHRPRAAPGSDAELPTGDKEDEGAYKDGLYGGDLTLYERKSLLINRELDAMGLGRYQKCIWLLCGFGYMLELLWAQAFGLIATPLYQELNVTGGAQTILVKGAVLHQLTIVATDLLVLDFFFCADIFTAFSAGLTVGAFTFGLGVDVIGRKWCFNLTCLITSIFGLLVASPSNYNTICGLTAFCGFGLGGNIPIDATIVLEFLPQNRRWLLPLLSMWQPVGVVLNCTIAFGLVPRYRCNTDLLPCELVQSGAACCTRSSNIGWRLLMIVCGAITLSVFVLQFFVFDFLEAPKYLLARGRDAEAIKVVHKIAAFNRVALPQLSIAEFEAIDCEFPQQEMDTSKKSVVKQTLGRFKHLRGLFDTKRLGFTTVLLWIVYMGDFWSFNLAASFLPIILARRGQTAGQSVTETYRLTIYVYLPGILGTVLAAACVELPGAGRKWSLVFGAIVQGVSTAMYTQVDTIKASVGLNALEYTMQSFFNAVLYGFTPGVFPAPIRGSAAGLCSTFGRLAGIVAPIAARPYIDGNSNGVLWLAVGGISVSAFFLVFLPIETRGRASY
;
A
#
# COMPACT_ATOMS: atom_id res chain seq x y z
N MET A 1 -4.94 -21.21 -73.94
CA MET A 1 -3.96 -21.47 -72.87
C MET A 1 -4.62 -21.05 -71.57
N THR A 2 -4.96 -22.05 -70.76
CA THR A 2 -5.80 -22.01 -69.57
C THR A 2 -5.06 -21.43 -68.36
N ALA A 3 -5.84 -20.84 -67.46
CA ALA A 3 -5.44 -20.25 -66.18
C ALA A 3 -5.15 -21.30 -65.10
N GLN A 4 -4.28 -20.94 -64.14
CA GLN A 4 -4.13 -21.45 -62.76
C GLN A 4 -3.18 -20.43 -62.06
N GLY A 5 -3.48 -19.76 -60.96
CA GLY A 5 -4.28 -20.15 -59.79
C GLY A 5 -3.31 -20.60 -58.68
N PHE A 6 -2.81 -19.66 -57.87
CA PHE A 6 -2.04 -19.93 -56.66
C PHE A 6 -2.89 -19.46 -55.48
N GLU A 7 -3.49 -20.41 -54.77
CA GLU A 7 -4.14 -20.28 -53.48
C GLU A 7 -3.74 -21.48 -52.61
N ASP A 8 -3.83 -21.28 -51.29
CA ASP A 8 -3.84 -22.23 -50.17
C ASP A 8 -2.57 -22.43 -49.32
N ASP A 9 -2.57 -21.69 -48.20
CA ASP A 9 -2.63 -22.19 -46.82
C ASP A 9 -1.49 -23.04 -46.22
N ASP A 10 -0.61 -22.36 -45.48
CA ASP A 10 0.07 -22.93 -44.29
C ASP A 10 -0.79 -22.68 -43.04
N VAL A 11 -1.94 -23.35 -42.97
CA VAL A 11 -2.70 -23.54 -41.71
C VAL A 11 -2.03 -24.71 -40.98
N LEU A 12 -1.31 -24.42 -39.90
CA LEU A 12 -0.76 -25.44 -39.01
C LEU A 12 -1.92 -26.24 -38.39
N GLN A 13 -2.16 -27.45 -38.90
CA GLN A 13 -3.20 -28.34 -38.39
C GLN A 13 -2.88 -28.79 -36.96
N CYS A 14 -3.82 -28.58 -36.04
CA CYS A 14 -3.84 -29.26 -34.74
C CYS A 14 -3.96 -30.77 -34.98
N ASP A 15 -2.85 -31.51 -34.87
CA ASP A 15 -2.81 -32.96 -35.03
C ASP A 15 -3.53 -33.62 -33.83
N HIS A 16 -4.81 -33.98 -34.00
CA HIS A 16 -5.66 -34.60 -32.98
C HIS A 16 -5.28 -36.04 -32.58
N ARG A 17 -4.02 -36.46 -32.74
CA ARG A 17 -3.57 -37.77 -32.27
C ARG A 17 -2.86 -37.64 -30.91
N PRO A 18 -3.26 -38.42 -29.89
CA PRO A 18 -2.47 -38.51 -28.67
C PRO A 18 -1.09 -39.07 -29.02
N ARG A 19 -0.06 -38.22 -29.04
CA ARG A 19 1.32 -38.69 -29.13
C ARG A 19 1.68 -39.29 -27.79
N ALA A 20 1.90 -40.61 -27.78
CA ALA A 20 2.41 -41.32 -26.62
C ALA A 20 3.68 -40.62 -26.11
N ALA A 21 3.70 -40.33 -24.80
CA ALA A 21 4.83 -39.73 -24.13
C ALA A 21 6.08 -40.60 -24.34
N PRO A 22 7.22 -40.04 -24.79
CA PRO A 22 8.50 -40.76 -24.75
C PRO A 22 8.87 -41.02 -23.29
N GLY A 23 9.16 -42.28 -22.96
CA GLY A 23 9.38 -42.76 -21.59
C GLY A 23 10.30 -41.87 -20.75
N SER A 24 9.79 -41.45 -19.59
CA SER A 24 10.50 -40.66 -18.60
C SER A 24 10.97 -41.57 -17.45
N ASP A 25 11.99 -42.39 -17.69
CA ASP A 25 12.75 -43.07 -16.63
C ASP A 25 13.93 -42.19 -16.18
N ALA A 26 13.61 -40.96 -15.75
CA ALA A 26 14.56 -40.09 -15.08
C ALA A 26 13.97 -39.67 -13.73
N GLU A 27 14.43 -40.33 -12.67
CA GLU A 27 14.09 -39.99 -11.29
C GLU A 27 14.55 -38.55 -10.96
N LEU A 28 13.58 -37.63 -10.95
CA LEU A 28 13.71 -36.29 -10.35
C LEU A 28 13.55 -36.40 -8.82
N PRO A 29 14.19 -35.51 -8.04
CA PRO A 29 14.11 -35.58 -6.59
C PRO A 29 12.70 -35.22 -6.11
N THR A 30 12.03 -36.23 -5.56
CA THR A 30 10.87 -36.22 -4.64
C THR A 30 10.16 -34.87 -4.44
N GLY A 31 9.35 -34.46 -5.41
CA GLY A 31 8.08 -33.77 -5.15
C GLY A 31 6.99 -34.83 -5.11
N ASP A 32 6.09 -34.77 -4.13
CA ASP A 32 5.11 -35.83 -3.87
C ASP A 32 4.20 -36.06 -5.09
N LYS A 33 4.04 -37.33 -5.50
CA LYS A 33 3.16 -37.74 -6.63
C LYS A 33 1.70 -37.29 -6.45
N GLU A 34 1.31 -36.96 -5.22
CA GLU A 34 0.00 -36.41 -4.87
C GLU A 34 -0.21 -34.98 -5.41
N ASP A 35 0.83 -34.13 -5.41
CA ASP A 35 0.75 -32.75 -5.91
C ASP A 35 0.59 -32.72 -7.45
N GLU A 36 1.22 -33.67 -8.15
CA GLU A 36 1.10 -33.77 -9.61
C GLU A 36 -0.30 -34.21 -10.06
N GLY A 37 -0.94 -35.11 -9.28
CA GLY A 37 -2.33 -35.51 -9.48
C GLY A 37 -3.32 -34.36 -9.23
N ALA A 38 -3.12 -33.60 -8.14
CA ALA A 38 -3.94 -32.44 -7.82
C ALA A 38 -3.83 -31.32 -8.86
N TYR A 39 -2.64 -31.09 -9.44
CA TYR A 39 -2.45 -30.14 -10.53
C TYR A 39 -3.12 -30.59 -11.82
N LYS A 40 -3.05 -31.89 -12.18
CA LYS A 40 -3.74 -32.43 -13.36
C LYS A 40 -5.26 -32.37 -13.20
N ASP A 41 -5.78 -32.75 -12.05
CA ASP A 41 -7.22 -32.63 -11.73
C ASP A 41 -7.68 -31.17 -11.75
N GLY A 42 -6.85 -30.23 -11.27
CA GLY A 42 -7.12 -28.79 -11.34
C GLY A 42 -6.97 -28.20 -12.74
N LEU A 43 -6.07 -28.73 -13.58
CA LEU A 43 -5.85 -28.27 -14.95
C LEU A 43 -6.99 -28.70 -15.88
N TYR A 44 -7.60 -29.86 -15.63
CA TYR A 44 -8.67 -30.44 -16.44
C TYR A 44 -10.08 -30.37 -15.81
N GLY A 45 -10.18 -30.03 -14.52
CA GLY A 45 -11.44 -29.92 -13.79
C GLY A 45 -12.04 -28.50 -13.78
N GLY A 46 -13.33 -28.40 -14.13
CA GLY A 46 -14.15 -27.18 -14.00
C GLY A 46 -14.10 -26.20 -15.18
N ASP A 47 -14.95 -25.15 -15.12
CA ASP A 47 -15.06 -24.05 -16.09
C ASP A 47 -13.88 -23.05 -15.96
N LEU A 48 -12.65 -23.53 -16.07
CA LEU A 48 -11.45 -22.67 -16.07
C LEU A 48 -11.20 -22.08 -17.45
N THR A 49 -10.94 -20.77 -17.47
CA THR A 49 -10.51 -20.03 -18.66
C THR A 49 -9.10 -20.48 -19.10
N LEU A 50 -8.78 -20.24 -20.38
CA LEU A 50 -7.47 -20.54 -20.96
C LEU A 50 -6.31 -19.92 -20.14
N TYR A 51 -6.49 -18.67 -19.72
CA TYR A 51 -5.54 -17.95 -18.88
C TYR A 51 -5.32 -18.65 -17.52
N GLU A 52 -6.39 -19.10 -16.87
CA GLU A 52 -6.29 -19.75 -15.55
C GLU A 52 -5.54 -21.09 -15.64
N ARG A 53 -5.75 -21.87 -16.71
CA ARG A 53 -5.02 -23.12 -16.99
C ARG A 53 -3.53 -22.87 -17.18
N LYS A 54 -3.15 -21.88 -18.00
CA LYS A 54 -1.73 -21.49 -18.19
C LYS A 54 -1.11 -20.93 -16.90
N SER A 55 -1.87 -20.17 -16.10
CA SER A 55 -1.43 -19.64 -14.80
C SER A 55 -1.13 -20.77 -13.79
N LEU A 56 -1.89 -21.87 -13.81
CA LEU A 56 -1.61 -23.06 -12.99
C LEU A 56 -0.25 -23.68 -13.32
N LEU A 57 0.09 -23.83 -14.60
CA LEU A 57 1.41 -24.36 -14.98
C LEU A 57 2.55 -23.47 -14.47
N ILE A 58 2.39 -22.14 -14.54
CA ILE A 58 3.38 -21.22 -13.95
C ILE A 58 3.47 -21.41 -12.43
N ASN A 59 2.34 -21.56 -11.73
CA ASN A 59 2.34 -21.81 -10.30
C ASN A 59 3.07 -23.12 -9.95
N ARG A 60 2.88 -24.18 -10.73
CA ARG A 60 3.59 -25.47 -10.57
C ARG A 60 5.10 -25.27 -10.58
N GLU A 61 5.61 -24.53 -11.56
CA GLU A 61 7.06 -24.27 -11.66
C GLU A 61 7.56 -23.39 -10.51
N LEU A 62 6.79 -22.37 -10.09
CA LEU A 62 7.14 -21.55 -8.94
C LEU A 62 7.14 -22.34 -7.62
N ASP A 63 6.19 -23.26 -7.45
CA ASP A 63 6.09 -24.15 -6.30
C ASP A 63 7.26 -25.14 -6.26
N ALA A 64 7.60 -25.75 -7.39
CA ALA A 64 8.74 -26.64 -7.54
C ALA A 64 10.07 -25.95 -7.23
N MET A 65 10.22 -24.68 -7.62
CA MET A 65 11.42 -23.88 -7.28
C MET A 65 11.47 -23.47 -5.80
N GLY A 66 10.32 -23.39 -5.13
CA GLY A 66 10.20 -22.92 -3.75
C GLY A 66 10.67 -21.48 -3.52
N LEU A 67 11.05 -21.17 -2.28
CA LEU A 67 11.53 -19.82 -1.90
C LEU A 67 13.01 -19.63 -2.24
N GLY A 68 13.30 -19.50 -3.54
CA GLY A 68 14.63 -19.24 -4.07
C GLY A 68 15.21 -17.86 -3.72
N ARG A 69 16.43 -17.59 -4.21
CA ARG A 69 17.14 -16.31 -3.97
C ARG A 69 16.39 -15.14 -4.61
N TYR A 70 15.87 -15.33 -5.83
CA TYR A 70 15.12 -14.30 -6.54
C TYR A 70 13.88 -13.88 -5.75
N GLN A 71 13.09 -14.84 -5.26
CA GLN A 71 11.88 -14.58 -4.48
C GLN A 71 12.20 -13.85 -3.16
N LYS A 72 13.31 -14.20 -2.48
CA LYS A 72 13.76 -13.49 -1.28
C LYS A 72 14.16 -12.04 -1.58
N CYS A 73 14.88 -11.81 -2.69
CA CYS A 73 15.24 -10.46 -3.13
C CYS A 73 14.01 -9.62 -3.45
N ILE A 74 13.03 -10.18 -4.18
CA ILE A 74 11.75 -9.51 -4.48
C ILE A 74 11.01 -9.16 -3.18
N TRP A 75 10.89 -10.11 -2.24
CA TRP A 75 10.22 -9.86 -0.96
C TRP A 75 10.89 -8.74 -0.16
N LEU A 76 12.22 -8.69 -0.12
CA LEU A 76 12.97 -7.61 0.53
C LEU A 76 12.79 -6.25 -0.16
N LEU A 77 12.87 -6.22 -1.50
CA LEU A 77 12.76 -4.97 -2.27
C LEU A 77 11.36 -4.36 -2.21
N CYS A 78 10.32 -5.19 -2.29
CA CYS A 78 8.93 -4.78 -2.06
C CYS A 78 8.70 -4.39 -0.59
N GLY A 79 9.41 -5.03 0.35
CA GLY A 79 9.41 -4.63 1.76
C GLY A 79 9.91 -3.19 1.95
N PHE A 80 10.96 -2.79 1.24
CA PHE A 80 11.42 -1.39 1.29
C PHE A 80 10.37 -0.41 0.75
N GLY A 81 9.55 -0.77 -0.24
CA GLY A 81 8.46 0.08 -0.70
C GLY A 81 7.42 0.34 0.40
N TYR A 82 7.03 -0.71 1.13
CA TYR A 82 6.17 -0.64 2.33
C TYR A 82 6.79 0.21 3.45
N MET A 83 8.09 0.05 3.69
CA MET A 83 8.84 0.85 4.66
C MET A 83 8.83 2.34 4.32
N LEU A 84 9.12 2.68 3.06
CA LEU A 84 9.20 4.06 2.59
C LEU A 84 7.86 4.79 2.74
N GLU A 85 6.74 4.12 2.46
CA GLU A 85 5.42 4.76 2.53
C GLU A 85 5.11 5.32 3.92
N LEU A 86 5.21 4.49 4.98
CA LEU A 86 4.93 4.95 6.33
C LEU A 86 6.08 5.76 6.94
N LEU A 87 7.33 5.55 6.51
CA LEU A 87 8.46 6.41 6.88
C LEU A 87 8.15 7.87 6.51
N TRP A 88 7.71 8.11 5.27
CA TRP A 88 7.37 9.46 4.81
C TRP A 88 6.08 10.00 5.43
N ALA A 89 5.04 9.18 5.56
CA ALA A 89 3.80 9.59 6.23
C ALA A 89 4.05 10.10 7.65
N GLN A 90 4.94 9.43 8.38
CA GLN A 90 5.36 9.83 9.73
C GLN A 90 6.32 11.02 9.72
N ALA A 91 7.20 11.13 8.72
CA ALA A 91 8.13 12.25 8.61
C ALA A 91 7.39 13.59 8.53
N PHE A 92 6.35 13.68 7.70
CA PHE A 92 5.54 14.89 7.57
C PHE A 92 4.80 15.24 8.85
N GLY A 93 4.30 14.24 9.59
CA GLY A 93 3.67 14.46 10.90
C GLY A 93 4.64 15.03 11.94
N LEU A 94 5.87 14.52 12.02
CA LEU A 94 6.86 14.95 13.01
C LEU A 94 7.44 16.34 12.71
N ILE A 95 7.54 16.74 11.45
CA ILE A 95 8.07 18.06 11.09
C ILE A 95 7.05 19.19 11.12
N ALA A 96 5.76 18.90 11.25
CA ALA A 96 4.70 19.90 11.14
C ALA A 96 4.92 21.07 12.11
N THR A 97 5.15 20.80 13.40
CA THR A 97 5.36 21.84 14.40
C THR A 97 6.61 22.71 14.15
N PRO A 98 7.82 22.16 13.92
CA PRO A 98 8.99 23.00 13.63
C PRO A 98 8.87 23.74 12.30
N LEU A 99 8.19 23.17 11.30
CA LEU A 99 7.92 23.83 10.02
C LEU A 99 7.01 25.05 10.19
N TYR A 100 5.90 24.90 10.91
CA TYR A 100 4.94 25.98 11.13
C TYR A 100 5.54 27.13 11.93
N GLN A 101 6.43 26.82 12.88
CA GLN A 101 7.15 27.81 13.67
C GLN A 101 8.14 28.65 12.83
N GLU A 102 8.77 28.07 11.80
CA GLU A 102 9.70 28.80 10.91
C GLU A 102 8.97 29.67 9.89
N LEU A 103 7.90 29.14 9.29
CA LEU A 103 7.27 29.73 8.10
C LEU A 103 6.02 30.55 8.40
N ASN A 104 5.78 30.87 9.67
CA ASN A 104 4.64 31.68 10.10
C ASN A 104 3.29 31.12 9.59
N VAL A 105 3.17 29.79 9.57
CA VAL A 105 1.97 29.13 9.06
C VAL A 105 0.96 29.09 10.20
N THR A 106 -0.09 29.90 10.08
CA THR A 106 -1.18 29.97 11.07
C THR A 106 -2.23 28.85 10.90
N GLY A 107 -1.88 27.76 10.20
CA GLY A 107 -2.77 26.64 9.85
C GLY A 107 -2.29 25.29 10.37
N GLY A 108 -3.21 24.54 11.00
CA GLY A 108 -3.02 23.14 11.42
C GLY A 108 -2.67 23.00 12.90
N ALA A 109 -3.67 22.65 13.73
CA ALA A 109 -3.62 22.48 15.20
C ALA A 109 -3.36 23.74 16.07
N GLN A 110 -2.53 24.70 15.66
CA GLN A 110 -2.31 25.94 16.45
C GLN A 110 -3.47 26.93 16.43
N THR A 111 -4.37 26.85 15.45
CA THR A 111 -5.62 27.62 15.43
C THR A 111 -6.52 27.28 16.63
N ILE A 112 -6.30 26.14 17.28
CA ILE A 112 -7.12 25.66 18.41
C ILE A 112 -6.48 25.97 19.77
N LEU A 113 -5.15 26.01 19.85
CA LEU A 113 -4.43 26.31 21.10
C LEU A 113 -4.14 27.81 21.29
N VAL A 114 -3.89 28.57 20.21
CA VAL A 114 -3.53 29.99 20.31
C VAL A 114 -4.76 30.90 20.29
N LYS A 115 -5.82 30.57 19.53
CA LYS A 115 -7.05 31.39 19.50
C LYS A 115 -7.88 31.28 20.78
N GLY A 116 -7.68 30.24 21.59
CA GLY A 116 -8.35 30.09 22.88
C GLY A 116 -8.01 31.18 23.90
N ALA A 117 -6.91 31.92 23.71
CA ALA A 117 -6.50 32.98 24.62
C ALA A 117 -6.76 34.41 24.12
N VAL A 118 -7.01 34.63 22.82
CA VAL A 118 -6.94 35.98 22.24
C VAL A 118 -8.21 36.47 21.52
N LEU A 119 -9.18 35.61 21.16
CA LEU A 119 -10.34 36.09 20.39
C LEU A 119 -11.70 35.63 20.94
N HIS A 120 -12.05 36.14 22.12
CA HIS A 120 -13.41 36.02 22.66
C HIS A 120 -14.34 37.18 22.21
N GLN A 121 -14.00 37.97 21.17
CA GLN A 121 -14.74 39.21 20.92
C GLN A 121 -15.20 39.56 19.50
N LEU A 122 -14.73 38.94 18.42
CA LEU A 122 -15.30 39.06 17.07
C LEU A 122 -14.97 37.75 16.33
N THR A 123 -15.85 36.96 15.71
CA THR A 123 -16.86 37.33 14.72
C THR A 123 -17.76 36.09 14.53
N ILE A 124 -19.04 36.22 14.83
CA ILE A 124 -20.11 35.42 14.24
C ILE A 124 -20.38 36.11 12.88
N VAL A 125 -20.57 35.36 11.79
CA VAL A 125 -20.72 35.80 10.37
C VAL A 125 -19.47 35.51 9.52
N ALA A 126 -19.30 34.25 9.08
CA ALA A 126 -18.60 33.86 7.83
C ALA A 126 -18.62 32.33 7.66
N THR A 127 -19.80 31.71 7.63
CA THR A 127 -19.93 30.24 7.51
C THR A 127 -19.69 29.71 6.09
N ASP A 128 -19.79 30.52 5.05
CA ASP A 128 -19.71 30.04 3.66
C ASP A 128 -18.36 30.28 2.96
N LEU A 129 -17.48 31.14 3.49
CA LEU A 129 -16.17 31.45 2.89
C LEU A 129 -15.01 30.61 3.49
N LEU A 130 -15.16 30.09 4.70
CA LEU A 130 -14.14 29.31 5.40
C LEU A 130 -13.89 27.93 4.80
N VAL A 131 -14.86 27.35 4.10
CA VAL A 131 -14.71 26.01 3.48
C VAL A 131 -13.79 26.08 2.26
N LEU A 132 -13.83 27.19 1.50
CA LEU A 132 -12.99 27.42 0.33
C LEU A 132 -11.57 27.89 0.69
N ASP A 133 -11.41 28.80 1.65
CA ASP A 133 -10.08 29.20 2.13
C ASP A 133 -9.34 28.06 2.83
N PHE A 134 -10.06 27.10 3.44
CA PHE A 134 -9.45 25.91 4.02
C PHE A 134 -9.09 24.84 2.97
N PHE A 135 -9.84 24.73 1.87
CA PHE A 135 -9.44 23.89 0.73
C PHE A 135 -8.14 24.41 0.09
N PHE A 136 -7.86 25.72 0.22
CA PHE A 136 -6.65 26.38 -0.31
C PHE A 136 -5.52 26.57 0.72
N CYS A 137 -5.79 26.57 2.03
CA CYS A 137 -4.76 26.53 3.06
C CYS A 137 -4.33 25.07 3.28
N ALA A 138 -3.55 24.54 2.34
CA ALA A 138 -3.11 23.16 2.34
C ALA A 138 -2.28 22.85 3.59
N ASP A 139 -2.86 22.17 4.58
CA ASP A 139 -2.12 21.48 5.62
C ASP A 139 -1.16 20.48 4.93
N ILE A 140 0.11 20.43 5.35
CA ILE A 140 1.13 19.58 4.73
C ILE A 140 0.68 18.11 4.68
N PHE A 141 -0.06 17.67 5.71
CA PHE A 141 -0.63 16.33 5.76
C PHE A 141 -1.70 16.10 4.69
N THR A 142 -2.58 17.07 4.46
CA THR A 142 -3.60 17.00 3.41
C THR A 142 -2.98 17.01 2.02
N ALA A 143 -1.95 17.84 1.80
CA ALA A 143 -1.21 17.86 0.54
C ALA A 143 -0.55 16.50 0.24
N PHE A 144 0.13 15.94 1.24
CA PHE A 144 0.72 14.60 1.16
C PHE A 144 -0.33 13.53 0.84
N SER A 145 -1.44 13.53 1.59
CA SER A 145 -2.52 12.56 1.47
C SER A 145 -3.25 12.64 0.14
N ALA A 146 -3.45 13.85 -0.39
CA ALA A 146 -4.01 14.06 -1.73
C ALA A 146 -3.09 13.48 -2.81
N GLY A 147 -1.79 13.75 -2.72
CA GLY A 147 -0.77 13.14 -3.56
C GLY A 147 -0.82 11.62 -3.52
N LEU A 148 -0.77 11.05 -2.31
CA LEU A 148 -0.90 9.62 -2.03
C LEU A 148 -2.15 8.99 -2.66
N THR A 149 -3.29 9.69 -2.61
CA THR A 149 -4.56 9.22 -3.18
C THR A 149 -4.50 9.16 -4.70
N VAL A 150 -4.04 10.25 -5.33
CA VAL A 150 -3.89 10.32 -6.79
C VAL A 150 -2.84 9.31 -7.28
N GLY A 151 -1.78 9.09 -6.49
CA GLY A 151 -0.76 8.07 -6.74
C GLY A 151 -1.34 6.66 -6.71
N ALA A 152 -2.06 6.30 -5.65
CA ALA A 152 -2.70 4.99 -5.52
C ALA A 152 -3.65 4.67 -6.68
N PHE A 153 -4.43 5.67 -7.11
CA PHE A 153 -5.29 5.54 -8.28
C PHE A 153 -4.48 5.37 -9.58
N THR A 154 -3.52 6.24 -9.82
CA THR A 154 -2.77 6.29 -11.10
C THR A 154 -1.88 5.07 -11.27
N PHE A 155 -1.09 4.74 -10.25
CA PHE A 155 -0.16 3.61 -10.28
C PHE A 155 -0.89 2.26 -10.09
N GLY A 156 -1.97 2.23 -9.32
CA GLY A 156 -2.82 1.06 -9.18
C GLY A 156 -3.48 0.65 -10.50
N LEU A 157 -4.02 1.59 -11.27
CA LEU A 157 -4.49 1.32 -12.63
C LEU A 157 -3.34 1.10 -13.61
N GLY A 158 -2.24 1.82 -13.41
CA GLY A 158 -1.04 1.78 -14.24
C GLY A 158 -0.37 0.41 -14.26
N VAL A 159 -0.36 -0.33 -13.15
CA VAL A 159 0.37 -1.60 -13.03
C VAL A 159 -0.18 -2.71 -13.94
N ASP A 160 -1.48 -2.67 -14.25
CA ASP A 160 -2.12 -3.62 -15.17
C ASP A 160 -2.03 -3.17 -16.64
N VAL A 161 -1.73 -1.89 -16.88
CA VAL A 161 -1.60 -1.34 -18.23
C VAL A 161 -0.15 -1.29 -18.70
N ILE A 162 0.74 -0.71 -17.89
CA ILE A 162 2.13 -0.43 -18.22
C ILE A 162 3.04 -1.63 -17.85
N GLY A 163 2.66 -2.39 -16.82
CA GLY A 163 3.44 -3.51 -16.28
C GLY A 163 3.98 -3.23 -14.89
N ARG A 164 4.37 -4.29 -14.17
CA ARG A 164 4.82 -4.19 -12.77
C ARG A 164 6.19 -3.53 -12.69
N LYS A 165 7.10 -3.85 -13.62
CA LYS A 165 8.50 -3.35 -13.59
C LYS A 165 8.59 -1.82 -13.66
N TRP A 166 7.85 -1.21 -14.57
CA TRP A 166 7.91 0.24 -14.78
C TRP A 166 7.27 1.00 -13.64
N CYS A 167 6.08 0.56 -13.20
CA CYS A 167 5.38 1.20 -12.10
C CYS A 167 6.20 1.11 -10.80
N PHE A 168 6.80 -0.04 -10.50
CA PHE A 168 7.66 -0.25 -9.33
C PHE A 168 8.86 0.72 -9.27
N ASN A 169 9.53 0.97 -10.39
CA ASN A 169 10.68 1.87 -10.43
C ASN A 169 10.28 3.36 -10.45
N LEU A 170 9.19 3.70 -11.15
CA LEU A 170 8.76 5.09 -11.31
C LEU A 170 8.27 5.70 -9.99
N THR A 171 7.57 4.93 -9.15
CA THR A 171 7.11 5.38 -7.84
C THR A 171 8.27 5.79 -6.94
N CYS A 172 9.32 4.96 -6.88
CA CYS A 172 10.51 5.24 -6.08
C CYS A 172 11.36 6.39 -6.64
N LEU A 173 11.47 6.51 -7.98
CA LEU A 173 12.18 7.63 -8.61
C LEU A 173 11.52 8.98 -8.29
N ILE A 174 10.21 9.07 -8.48
CA ILE A 174 9.43 10.29 -8.19
C ILE A 174 9.60 10.67 -6.72
N THR A 175 9.40 9.70 -5.81
CA THR A 175 9.54 9.94 -4.37
C THR A 175 10.93 10.42 -4.00
N SER A 176 11.98 9.85 -4.59
CA SER A 176 13.37 10.22 -4.31
C SER A 176 13.67 11.66 -4.74
N ILE A 177 13.25 12.06 -5.95
CA ILE A 177 13.48 13.40 -6.49
C ILE A 177 12.74 14.44 -5.64
N PHE A 178 11.42 14.28 -5.48
CA PHE A 178 10.62 15.29 -4.79
C PHE A 178 10.89 15.30 -3.29
N GLY A 179 11.14 14.15 -2.67
CA GLY A 179 11.49 14.04 -1.25
C GLY A 179 12.76 14.79 -0.88
N LEU A 180 13.82 14.73 -1.71
CA LEU A 180 15.04 15.51 -1.50
C LEU A 180 14.80 17.02 -1.70
N LEU A 181 13.93 17.39 -2.64
CA LEU A 181 13.63 18.79 -2.94
C LEU A 181 12.82 19.47 -1.83
N VAL A 182 12.01 18.74 -1.06
CA VAL A 182 11.19 19.29 0.06
C VAL A 182 12.04 20.09 1.05
N ALA A 183 13.30 19.70 1.29
CA ALA A 183 14.18 20.37 2.24
C ALA A 183 14.75 21.72 1.75
N SER A 184 14.60 22.07 0.48
CA SER A 184 15.19 23.25 -0.13
C SER A 184 14.39 24.56 0.07
N PRO A 185 13.09 24.64 -0.26
CA PRO A 185 12.34 25.89 -0.25
C PRO A 185 12.06 26.42 1.16
N SER A 186 11.91 27.74 1.27
CA SER A 186 11.46 28.46 2.46
C SER A 186 10.07 29.08 2.26
N ASN A 187 9.29 28.54 1.32
CA ASN A 187 7.90 28.92 1.08
C ASN A 187 7.01 27.71 1.37
N TYR A 188 6.02 27.90 2.23
CA TYR A 188 5.12 26.84 2.68
C TYR A 188 4.33 26.19 1.52
N ASN A 189 3.80 26.99 0.61
CA ASN A 189 3.00 26.49 -0.51
C ASN A 189 3.84 25.61 -1.46
N THR A 190 5.11 25.99 -1.68
CA THR A 190 6.04 25.17 -2.45
C THR A 190 6.35 23.85 -1.75
N ILE A 191 6.53 23.87 -0.42
CA ILE A 191 6.72 22.65 0.38
C ILE A 191 5.51 21.72 0.26
N CYS A 192 4.30 22.24 0.38
CA CYS A 192 3.07 21.47 0.20
C CYS A 192 2.98 20.86 -1.21
N GLY A 193 3.31 21.64 -2.25
CA GLY A 193 3.34 21.15 -3.63
C GLY A 193 4.34 19.99 -3.83
N LEU A 194 5.59 20.15 -3.35
CA LEU A 194 6.60 19.09 -3.41
C LEU A 194 6.20 17.85 -2.59
N THR A 195 5.58 18.07 -1.44
CA THR A 195 5.05 17.01 -0.57
C THR A 195 3.93 16.23 -1.26
N ALA A 196 3.05 16.91 -2.01
CA ALA A 196 2.03 16.24 -2.82
C ALA A 196 2.66 15.37 -3.92
N PHE A 197 3.70 15.84 -4.61
CA PHE A 197 4.42 15.01 -5.58
C PHE A 197 5.18 13.83 -4.95
N CYS A 198 5.74 14.03 -3.76
CA CYS A 198 6.33 12.95 -2.97
C CYS A 198 5.27 11.89 -2.61
N GLY A 199 4.09 12.33 -2.15
CA GLY A 199 2.94 11.45 -1.90
C GLY A 199 2.47 10.73 -3.17
N PHE A 200 2.44 11.40 -4.32
CA PHE A 200 2.07 10.80 -5.60
C PHE A 200 2.93 9.59 -5.95
N GLY A 201 4.26 9.69 -5.77
CA GLY A 201 5.16 8.54 -5.96
C GLY A 201 4.84 7.39 -5.00
N LEU A 202 4.72 7.68 -3.71
CA LEU A 202 4.50 6.66 -2.68
C LEU A 202 3.15 5.93 -2.78
N GLY A 203 2.11 6.59 -3.32
CA GLY A 203 0.76 6.03 -3.34
C GLY A 203 0.64 4.70 -4.08
N GLY A 204 1.54 4.43 -5.02
CA GLY A 204 1.58 3.18 -5.77
C GLY A 204 2.25 2.01 -5.07
N ASN A 205 3.07 2.23 -4.04
CA ASN A 205 3.97 1.20 -3.51
C ASN A 205 3.21 0.00 -2.95
N ILE A 206 2.31 0.18 -1.97
CA ILE A 206 1.54 -0.93 -1.39
C ILE A 206 0.81 -1.79 -2.45
N PRO A 207 -0.06 -1.24 -3.32
CA PRO A 207 -0.82 -2.07 -4.26
C PRO A 207 0.07 -2.77 -5.30
N ILE A 208 1.16 -2.13 -5.74
CA ILE A 208 2.11 -2.73 -6.69
C ILE A 208 2.91 -3.84 -6.02
N ASP A 209 3.49 -3.57 -4.85
CA ASP A 209 4.36 -4.49 -4.12
C ASP A 209 3.63 -5.74 -3.67
N ALA A 210 2.40 -5.59 -3.16
CA ALA A 210 1.57 -6.73 -2.78
C ALA A 210 1.25 -7.63 -3.99
N THR A 211 1.01 -7.02 -5.16
CA THR A 211 0.74 -7.73 -6.41
C THR A 211 1.97 -8.48 -6.91
N ILE A 212 3.13 -7.82 -6.92
CA ILE A 212 4.41 -8.41 -7.32
C ILE A 212 4.73 -9.62 -6.43
N VAL A 213 4.72 -9.43 -5.11
CA VAL A 213 5.07 -10.49 -4.16
C VAL A 213 4.13 -11.69 -4.31
N LEU A 214 2.83 -11.47 -4.49
CA LEU A 214 1.88 -12.57 -4.70
C LEU A 214 2.12 -13.32 -6.02
N GLU A 215 2.56 -12.64 -7.08
CA GLU A 215 2.80 -13.23 -8.40
C GLU A 215 4.10 -14.04 -8.48
N PHE A 216 5.09 -13.75 -7.62
CA PHE A 216 6.37 -14.47 -7.56
C PHE A 216 6.49 -15.47 -6.41
N LEU A 217 5.61 -15.42 -5.41
CA LEU A 217 5.66 -16.35 -4.26
C LEU A 217 5.01 -17.71 -4.58
N PRO A 218 5.64 -18.82 -4.14
CA PRO A 218 5.01 -20.13 -4.19
C PRO A 218 3.80 -20.19 -3.24
N GLN A 219 2.82 -21.03 -3.57
CA GLN A 219 1.54 -21.17 -2.87
C GLN A 219 1.74 -21.50 -1.39
N ASN A 220 2.65 -22.42 -1.08
CA ASN A 220 2.95 -22.89 0.28
C ASN A 220 3.63 -21.83 1.17
N ARG A 221 4.06 -20.68 0.61
CA ARG A 221 4.74 -19.60 1.34
C ARG A 221 3.99 -18.26 1.27
N ARG A 222 2.70 -18.26 0.90
CA ARG A 222 1.89 -17.05 0.79
C ARG A 222 1.65 -16.32 2.12
N TRP A 223 1.94 -16.93 3.27
CA TRP A 223 1.99 -16.26 4.58
C TRP A 223 3.03 -15.13 4.64
N LEU A 224 4.04 -15.15 3.76
CA LEU A 224 5.01 -14.06 3.62
C LEU A 224 4.39 -12.77 3.07
N LEU A 225 3.21 -12.83 2.44
CA LEU A 225 2.54 -11.66 1.91
C LEU A 225 1.95 -10.78 3.04
N PRO A 226 1.17 -11.29 4.02
CA PRO A 226 0.85 -10.53 5.23
C PRO A 226 2.09 -10.05 6.00
N LEU A 227 3.14 -10.88 6.08
CA LEU A 227 4.39 -10.50 6.75
C LEU A 227 5.11 -9.33 6.06
N LEU A 228 4.88 -9.11 4.77
CA LEU A 228 5.42 -7.95 4.04
C LEU A 228 5.04 -6.63 4.72
N SER A 229 3.85 -6.56 5.31
CA SER A 229 3.40 -5.38 6.05
C SER A 229 4.22 -5.07 7.30
N MET A 230 5.08 -5.99 7.78
CA MET A 230 6.02 -5.72 8.88
C MET A 230 6.96 -4.54 8.58
N TRP A 231 7.29 -4.33 7.30
CA TRP A 231 8.17 -3.25 6.90
C TRP A 231 7.59 -1.85 7.15
N GLN A 232 6.27 -1.72 7.21
CA GLN A 232 5.57 -0.45 7.51
C GLN A 232 5.93 0.10 8.90
N PRO A 233 5.64 -0.60 10.02
CA PRO A 233 6.02 -0.12 11.35
C PRO A 233 7.55 -0.05 11.53
N VAL A 234 8.34 -0.87 10.83
CA VAL A 234 9.81 -0.70 10.79
C VAL A 234 10.19 0.67 10.23
N GLY A 235 9.56 1.10 9.13
CA GLY A 235 9.76 2.42 8.54
C GLY A 235 9.36 3.56 9.49
N VAL A 236 8.25 3.41 10.21
CA VAL A 236 7.81 4.36 11.24
C VAL A 236 8.84 4.48 12.36
N VAL A 237 9.25 3.36 12.96
CA VAL A 237 10.22 3.35 14.06
C VAL A 237 11.56 3.92 13.62
N LEU A 238 12.02 3.56 12.42
CA LEU A 238 13.25 4.11 11.82
C LEU A 238 13.16 5.64 11.73
N ASN A 239 12.06 6.15 11.17
CA ASN A 239 11.84 7.58 11.05
C ASN A 239 11.77 8.29 12.41
N CYS A 240 11.00 7.75 13.37
CA CYS A 240 10.93 8.30 14.72
C CYS A 240 12.30 8.34 15.40
N THR A 241 13.13 7.32 15.19
CA THR A 241 14.50 7.26 15.73
C THR A 241 15.40 8.33 15.13
N ILE A 242 15.37 8.51 13.80
CA ILE A 242 16.13 9.55 13.11
C ILE A 242 15.65 10.93 13.55
N ALA A 243 14.33 11.13 13.63
CA ALA A 243 13.72 12.38 14.03
C ALA A 243 14.05 12.73 15.49
N PHE A 244 14.06 11.75 16.40
CA PHE A 244 14.49 11.92 17.80
C PHE A 244 15.94 12.41 17.91
N GLY A 245 16.84 11.93 17.05
CA GLY A 245 18.25 12.35 17.04
C GLY A 245 18.50 13.73 16.41
N LEU A 246 17.68 14.12 15.43
CA LEU A 246 17.89 15.35 14.64
C LEU A 246 17.01 16.51 15.07
N VAL A 247 15.69 16.30 15.16
CA VAL A 247 14.72 17.39 15.27
C VAL A 247 14.86 18.13 16.61
N PRO A 248 14.79 17.49 17.79
CA PRO A 248 14.92 18.20 19.07
C PRO A 248 16.28 18.91 19.25
N ARG A 249 17.36 18.37 18.68
CA ARG A 249 18.72 18.89 18.83
C ARG A 249 19.00 20.13 17.98
N TYR A 250 18.41 20.21 16.79
CA TYR A 250 18.66 21.26 15.79
C TYR A 250 17.41 22.12 15.53
N ARG A 251 16.60 22.35 16.57
CA ARG A 251 15.40 23.19 16.54
C ARG A 251 15.65 24.52 17.21
N CYS A 252 14.95 25.57 16.76
CA CYS A 252 14.89 26.83 17.49
C CYS A 252 14.11 26.66 18.82
N ASN A 253 14.35 27.54 19.79
CA ASN A 253 13.61 27.50 21.06
C ASN A 253 12.11 27.67 20.80
N THR A 254 11.27 26.91 21.51
CA THR A 254 9.80 26.89 21.35
C THR A 254 9.16 28.25 21.63
N ASP A 255 9.82 29.09 22.42
CA ASP A 255 9.32 30.43 22.78
C ASP A 255 9.62 31.49 21.71
N LEU A 256 10.43 31.17 20.69
CA LEU A 256 10.77 32.09 19.63
C LEU A 256 9.69 32.12 18.55
N LEU A 257 9.26 33.34 18.22
CA LEU A 257 8.34 33.62 17.12
C LEU A 257 9.04 33.57 15.76
N PRO A 258 8.28 33.36 14.66
CA PRO A 258 8.78 33.52 13.30
C PRO A 258 9.37 34.92 13.07
N CYS A 259 10.46 35.02 12.30
CA CYS A 259 11.16 36.28 12.07
C CYS A 259 10.31 37.37 11.37
N GLU A 260 9.22 36.99 10.69
CA GLU A 260 8.29 37.94 10.08
C GLU A 260 7.44 38.71 11.10
N LEU A 261 7.24 38.15 12.30
CA LEU A 261 6.38 38.72 13.34
C LEU A 261 7.13 39.52 14.40
N VAL A 262 8.46 39.56 14.31
CA VAL A 262 9.34 40.13 15.34
C VAL A 262 9.96 41.44 14.83
N GLN A 263 10.06 42.43 15.71
CA GLN A 263 10.70 43.71 15.38
C GLN A 263 12.18 43.50 15.01
N SER A 264 12.70 44.32 14.09
CA SER A 264 14.08 44.23 13.62
C SER A 264 15.08 44.26 14.80
N GLY A 265 15.83 43.16 14.98
CA GLY A 265 16.85 43.02 16.02
C GLY A 265 16.45 42.16 17.24
N ALA A 266 15.18 41.77 17.39
CA ALA A 266 14.77 40.82 18.41
C ALA A 266 15.00 39.36 17.98
N ALA A 267 15.24 38.47 18.95
CA ALA A 267 15.53 37.06 18.69
C ALA A 267 14.32 36.38 18.03
N CYS A 268 14.55 35.69 16.91
CA CYS A 268 13.51 35.00 16.14
C CYS A 268 13.96 33.63 15.66
N CYS A 269 13.02 32.77 15.29
CA CYS A 269 13.29 31.46 14.72
C CYS A 269 13.76 31.60 13.27
N THR A 270 15.08 31.60 13.06
CA THR A 270 15.71 31.66 11.73
C THR A 270 15.87 30.26 11.13
N ARG A 271 15.94 30.19 9.80
CA ARG A 271 16.23 28.93 9.07
C ARG A 271 17.47 28.20 9.57
N SER A 272 18.55 28.92 9.89
CA SER A 272 19.79 28.32 10.40
C SER A 272 19.63 27.73 11.80
N SER A 273 18.76 28.33 12.63
CA SER A 273 18.46 27.82 13.97
C SER A 273 17.48 26.64 14.00
N ASN A 274 16.76 26.39 12.90
CA ASN A 274 15.71 25.37 12.79
C ASN A 274 15.97 24.35 11.68
N ILE A 275 17.23 23.93 11.50
CA ILE A 275 17.63 23.07 10.39
C ILE A 275 17.22 21.59 10.58
N GLY A 276 16.85 21.18 11.80
CA GLY A 276 16.60 19.78 12.16
C GLY A 276 15.55 19.07 11.30
N TRP A 277 14.45 19.74 10.97
CA TRP A 277 13.40 19.15 10.14
C TRP A 277 13.83 18.98 8.68
N ARG A 278 14.67 19.89 8.16
CA ARG A 278 15.23 19.79 6.81
C ARG A 278 16.23 18.64 6.72
N LEU A 279 17.05 18.45 7.75
CA LEU A 279 17.96 17.31 7.85
C LEU A 279 17.21 15.98 7.85
N LEU A 280 16.09 15.89 8.60
CA LEU A 280 15.23 14.71 8.57
C LEU A 280 14.74 14.41 7.15
N MET A 281 14.24 15.41 6.42
CA MET A 281 13.77 15.23 5.04
C MET A 281 14.89 14.82 4.08
N ILE A 282 16.09 15.37 4.23
CA ILE A 282 17.27 14.95 3.44
C ILE A 282 17.62 13.49 3.71
N VAL A 283 17.62 13.07 4.98
CA VAL A 283 17.93 11.67 5.34
C VAL A 283 16.87 10.72 4.78
N CYS A 284 15.58 11.04 4.91
CA CYS A 284 14.49 10.26 4.31
C CYS A 284 14.60 10.19 2.78
N GLY A 285 14.93 11.31 2.14
CA GLY A 285 15.21 11.37 0.70
C GLY A 285 16.41 10.50 0.29
N ALA A 286 17.49 10.51 1.07
CA ALA A 286 18.67 9.70 0.81
C ALA A 286 18.41 8.20 0.98
N ILE A 287 17.61 7.79 1.97
CA ILE A 287 17.16 6.40 2.14
C ILE A 287 16.34 5.98 0.92
N THR A 288 15.39 6.81 0.49
CA THR A 288 14.55 6.54 -0.70
C THR A 288 15.39 6.41 -1.96
N LEU A 289 16.35 7.32 -2.16
CA LEU A 289 17.28 7.28 -3.30
C LEU A 289 18.15 6.02 -3.28
N SER A 290 18.60 5.60 -2.10
CA SER A 290 19.37 4.37 -1.95
C SER A 290 18.55 3.14 -2.33
N VAL A 291 17.27 3.09 -1.94
CA VAL A 291 16.34 2.04 -2.34
C VAL A 291 16.11 2.07 -3.87
N PHE A 292 15.92 3.24 -4.47
CA PHE A 292 15.80 3.38 -5.93
C PHE A 292 17.05 2.86 -6.65
N VAL A 293 18.25 3.19 -6.17
CA VAL A 293 19.51 2.71 -6.77
C VAL A 293 19.61 1.19 -6.66
N LEU A 294 19.22 0.61 -5.52
CA LEU A 294 19.18 -0.84 -5.34
C LEU A 294 18.17 -1.51 -6.29
N GLN A 295 16.97 -0.93 -6.43
CA GLN A 295 15.92 -1.47 -7.28
C GLN A 295 16.23 -1.38 -8.78
N PHE A 296 16.82 -0.27 -9.23
CA PHE A 296 17.02 0.00 -10.66
C PHE A 296 18.38 -0.48 -11.18
N PHE A 297 19.46 -0.29 -10.42
CA PHE A 297 20.82 -0.58 -10.89
C PHE A 297 21.39 -1.89 -10.36
N VAL A 298 21.00 -2.34 -9.16
CA VAL A 298 21.60 -3.52 -8.54
C VAL A 298 20.80 -4.79 -8.82
N PHE A 299 19.47 -4.70 -8.87
CA PHE A 299 18.60 -5.86 -9.08
C PHE A 299 17.89 -5.80 -10.44
N ASP A 300 18.11 -6.78 -11.31
CA ASP A 300 17.36 -6.88 -12.57
C ASP A 300 15.96 -7.44 -12.31
N PHE A 301 15.01 -6.52 -12.12
CA PHE A 301 13.62 -6.87 -11.93
C PHE A 301 13.02 -7.46 -13.22
N LEU A 302 12.57 -8.71 -13.16
CA LEU A 302 11.86 -9.36 -14.26
C LEU A 302 10.37 -9.03 -14.19
N GLU A 303 9.74 -8.82 -15.35
CA GLU A 303 8.29 -8.62 -15.42
C GLU A 303 7.53 -9.88 -14.97
N ALA A 304 6.37 -9.71 -14.34
CA ALA A 304 5.65 -10.85 -13.77
C ALA A 304 5.17 -11.83 -14.86
N PRO A 305 5.42 -13.15 -14.73
CA PRO A 305 5.00 -14.13 -15.75
C PRO A 305 3.49 -14.12 -16.01
N LYS A 306 2.69 -13.98 -14.95
CA LYS A 306 1.22 -13.91 -15.03
C LYS A 306 0.73 -12.65 -15.74
N TYR A 307 1.42 -11.53 -15.58
CA TYR A 307 1.15 -10.32 -16.34
C TYR A 307 1.41 -10.53 -17.84
N LEU A 308 2.53 -11.17 -18.18
CA LEU A 308 2.87 -11.46 -19.57
C LEU A 308 1.86 -12.42 -20.21
N LEU A 309 1.41 -13.45 -19.49
CA LEU A 309 0.32 -14.33 -19.92
C LEU A 309 -0.99 -13.57 -20.18
N ALA A 310 -1.39 -12.68 -19.26
CA ALA A 310 -2.60 -11.87 -19.43
C ALA A 310 -2.53 -10.92 -20.65
N ARG A 311 -1.33 -10.66 -21.17
CA ARG A 311 -1.07 -9.90 -22.40
C ARG A 311 -0.92 -10.77 -23.65
N GLY A 312 -1.05 -12.09 -23.53
CA GLY A 312 -0.81 -13.05 -24.63
C GLY A 312 0.66 -13.18 -25.02
N ARG A 313 1.60 -12.80 -24.14
CA ARG A 313 3.06 -12.86 -24.37
C ARG A 313 3.66 -14.13 -23.78
N ASP A 314 3.15 -15.26 -24.23
CA ASP A 314 3.42 -16.59 -23.69
C ASP A 314 4.90 -16.98 -23.72
N ALA A 315 5.56 -16.76 -24.85
CA ALA A 315 7.00 -17.02 -25.00
C ALA A 315 7.86 -16.21 -24.01
N GLU A 316 7.43 -15.00 -23.65
CA GLU A 316 8.15 -14.17 -22.68
C GLU A 316 7.89 -14.60 -21.25
N ALA A 317 6.65 -15.00 -20.92
CA ALA A 317 6.33 -15.57 -19.61
C ALA A 317 7.21 -16.78 -19.31
N ILE A 318 7.36 -17.70 -20.26
CA ILE A 318 8.23 -18.88 -20.15
C ILE A 318 9.70 -18.47 -19.96
N LYS A 319 10.20 -17.52 -20.76
CA LYS A 319 11.58 -17.00 -20.63
C LYS A 319 11.84 -16.42 -19.24
N VAL A 320 10.87 -15.71 -18.65
CA VAL A 320 11.01 -15.18 -17.29
C VAL A 320 11.12 -16.32 -16.28
N VAL A 321 10.27 -17.34 -16.37
CA VAL A 321 10.32 -18.50 -15.45
C VAL A 321 11.67 -19.22 -15.55
N HIS A 322 12.23 -19.39 -16.75
CA HIS A 322 13.57 -19.93 -16.95
C HIS A 322 14.68 -19.05 -16.35
N LYS A 323 14.58 -17.72 -16.51
CA LYS A 323 15.53 -16.78 -15.91
C LYS A 323 15.49 -16.83 -14.38
N ILE A 324 14.31 -16.98 -13.78
CA ILE A 324 14.16 -17.14 -12.32
C ILE A 324 14.84 -18.43 -11.86
N ALA A 325 14.62 -19.55 -12.57
CA ALA A 325 15.28 -20.81 -12.27
C ALA A 325 16.81 -20.71 -12.35
N ALA A 326 17.32 -20.07 -13.41
CA ALA A 326 18.75 -19.81 -13.56
C ALA A 326 19.32 -18.93 -12.43
N PHE A 327 18.61 -17.85 -12.04
CA PHE A 327 19.01 -16.99 -10.93
C PHE A 327 19.03 -17.75 -9.59
N ASN A 328 18.05 -18.63 -9.39
CA ASN A 328 17.93 -19.48 -8.21
C ASN A 328 18.93 -20.64 -8.19
N ARG A 329 19.63 -20.90 -9.31
CA ARG A 329 20.54 -22.04 -9.50
C ARG A 329 19.85 -23.39 -9.28
N VAL A 330 18.62 -23.51 -9.75
CA VAL A 330 17.83 -24.75 -9.74
C VAL A 330 17.74 -25.32 -11.16
N ALA A 331 17.31 -26.58 -11.27
CA ALA A 331 17.11 -27.22 -12.57
C ALA A 331 16.16 -26.40 -13.44
N LEU A 332 16.43 -26.36 -14.75
CA LEU A 332 15.58 -25.63 -15.67
C LEU A 332 14.18 -26.27 -15.70
N PRO A 333 13.12 -25.45 -15.62
CA PRO A 333 11.75 -25.92 -15.63
C PRO A 333 11.45 -26.61 -16.97
N GLN A 334 10.65 -27.68 -16.94
CA GLN A 334 10.25 -28.41 -18.15
C GLN A 334 9.20 -27.65 -18.99
N LEU A 335 8.62 -26.60 -18.40
CA LEU A 335 7.60 -25.76 -19.02
C LEU A 335 8.06 -25.24 -20.38
N SER A 336 7.46 -25.74 -21.45
CA SER A 336 7.81 -25.37 -22.82
C SER A 336 6.65 -24.71 -23.54
N ILE A 337 6.93 -24.02 -24.65
CA ILE A 337 5.87 -23.38 -25.43
C ILE A 337 4.87 -24.41 -25.97
N ALA A 338 5.33 -25.65 -26.22
CA ALA A 338 4.50 -26.75 -26.66
C ALA A 338 3.43 -27.16 -25.63
N GLU A 339 3.69 -26.98 -24.31
CA GLU A 339 2.66 -27.23 -23.29
C GLU A 339 1.57 -26.15 -23.30
N PHE A 340 1.92 -24.88 -23.56
CA PHE A 340 0.94 -23.81 -23.70
C PHE A 340 0.15 -23.94 -25.00
N GLU A 341 0.82 -24.29 -26.10
CA GLU A 341 0.20 -24.59 -27.40
C GLU A 341 -0.73 -25.81 -27.30
N ALA A 342 -0.36 -26.85 -26.55
CA ALA A 342 -1.23 -28.00 -26.29
C ALA A 342 -2.53 -27.59 -25.57
N ILE A 343 -2.45 -26.71 -24.58
CA ILE A 343 -3.64 -26.17 -23.89
C ILE A 343 -4.49 -25.31 -24.85
N ASP A 344 -3.86 -24.52 -25.71
CA ASP A 344 -4.57 -23.72 -26.74
C ASP A 344 -5.30 -24.63 -27.74
N CYS A 345 -4.68 -25.75 -28.12
CA CYS A 345 -5.28 -26.75 -29.01
C CYS A 345 -6.40 -27.56 -28.33
N GLU A 346 -6.27 -27.88 -27.05
CA GLU A 346 -7.29 -28.62 -26.28
C GLU A 346 -8.51 -27.74 -25.91
N PHE A 347 -8.29 -26.44 -25.70
CA PHE A 347 -9.33 -25.47 -25.32
C PHE A 347 -9.38 -24.27 -26.28
N PRO A 348 -9.71 -24.48 -27.56
CA PRO A 348 -9.76 -23.39 -28.54
C PRO A 348 -10.83 -22.36 -28.11
N GLN A 349 -10.41 -21.13 -27.85
CA GLN A 349 -11.33 -20.00 -27.70
C GLN A 349 -11.95 -19.68 -29.06
N GLN A 350 -13.26 -19.42 -29.08
CA GLN A 350 -13.90 -18.69 -30.18
C GLN A 350 -13.15 -17.36 -30.36
N GLU A 351 -12.69 -17.13 -31.59
CA GLU A 351 -11.87 -16.01 -32.02
C GLU A 351 -12.30 -14.67 -31.39
N MET A 352 -11.41 -14.04 -30.63
CA MET A 352 -11.47 -12.61 -30.42
C MET A 352 -11.05 -11.95 -31.73
N ASP A 353 -12.04 -11.39 -32.44
CA ASP A 353 -11.91 -10.57 -33.64
C ASP A 353 -10.64 -9.69 -33.60
N THR A 354 -9.62 -10.10 -34.36
CA THR A 354 -8.41 -9.31 -34.61
C THR A 354 -8.69 -8.24 -35.67
N SER A 355 -9.70 -7.40 -35.43
CA SER A 355 -9.96 -6.26 -36.31
C SER A 355 -9.01 -5.11 -35.96
N LYS A 356 -7.98 -4.96 -36.81
CA LYS A 356 -7.06 -3.83 -36.89
C LYS A 356 -7.80 -2.50 -37.15
N LYS A 357 -8.49 -1.93 -36.16
CA LYS A 357 -8.96 -0.53 -36.22
C LYS A 357 -8.89 0.18 -34.87
N SER A 358 -8.04 1.22 -34.87
CA SER A 358 -8.02 2.41 -34.01
C SER A 358 -7.21 2.34 -32.71
N VAL A 359 -5.92 2.66 -32.87
CA VAL A 359 -4.97 3.10 -31.84
C VAL A 359 -5.43 4.38 -31.09
N VAL A 360 -6.52 5.03 -31.51
CA VAL A 360 -7.04 6.26 -30.87
C VAL A 360 -8.22 5.98 -29.91
N LYS A 361 -8.88 4.82 -30.00
CA LYS A 361 -9.95 4.41 -29.05
C LYS A 361 -9.43 3.73 -27.77
N GLN A 362 -8.10 3.57 -27.66
CA GLN A 362 -7.41 2.81 -26.62
C GLN A 362 -7.41 3.50 -25.24
N THR A 363 -7.64 4.82 -25.19
CA THR A 363 -7.70 5.57 -23.92
C THR A 363 -9.05 5.44 -23.21
N LEU A 364 -10.17 5.38 -23.97
CA LEU A 364 -11.52 5.16 -23.40
C LEU A 364 -11.78 3.69 -23.02
N GLY A 365 -11.01 2.75 -23.57
CA GLY A 365 -11.05 1.33 -23.23
C GLY A 365 -10.40 0.97 -21.88
N ARG A 366 -9.66 1.90 -21.25
CA ARG A 366 -8.97 1.65 -19.97
C ARG A 366 -9.93 1.35 -18.80
N PHE A 367 -11.13 1.91 -18.82
CA PHE A 367 -12.16 1.62 -17.80
C PHE A 367 -12.97 0.35 -18.10
N LYS A 368 -12.93 -0.20 -19.33
CA LYS A 368 -13.60 -1.50 -19.61
C LYS A 368 -12.97 -2.64 -18.81
N HIS A 369 -11.67 -2.56 -18.54
CA HIS A 369 -10.97 -3.55 -17.70
C HIS A 369 -11.51 -3.61 -16.27
N LEU A 370 -11.98 -2.48 -15.73
CA LEU A 370 -12.60 -2.42 -14.40
C LEU A 370 -13.98 -3.08 -14.35
N ARG A 371 -14.62 -3.35 -15.51
CA ARG A 371 -15.85 -4.16 -15.54
C ARG A 371 -15.62 -5.56 -14.97
N GLY A 372 -14.38 -6.07 -15.09
CA GLY A 372 -13.97 -7.35 -14.51
C GLY A 372 -14.17 -7.45 -13.00
N LEU A 373 -14.17 -6.33 -12.27
CA LEU A 373 -14.47 -6.30 -10.83
C LEU A 373 -15.91 -6.76 -10.52
N PHE A 374 -16.81 -6.61 -11.50
CA PHE A 374 -18.23 -6.91 -11.39
C PHE A 374 -18.68 -8.06 -12.30
N ASP A 375 -17.75 -8.86 -12.82
CA ASP A 375 -18.06 -10.00 -13.71
C ASP A 375 -18.98 -11.02 -13.03
N THR A 376 -18.72 -11.32 -11.76
CA THR A 376 -19.60 -12.18 -10.94
C THR A 376 -20.21 -11.37 -9.81
N LYS A 377 -21.50 -11.60 -9.50
CA LYS A 377 -22.20 -10.96 -8.37
C LYS A 377 -21.41 -11.09 -7.04
N ARG A 378 -20.75 -12.23 -6.82
CA ARG A 378 -19.89 -12.50 -5.66
C ARG A 378 -18.64 -11.62 -5.62
N LEU A 379 -17.96 -11.42 -6.77
CA LEU A 379 -16.76 -10.59 -6.87
C LEU A 379 -17.11 -9.11 -6.75
N GLY A 380 -18.20 -8.67 -7.39
CA GLY A 380 -18.70 -7.30 -7.26
C GLY A 380 -19.10 -6.96 -5.82
N PHE A 381 -19.82 -7.86 -5.14
CA PHE A 381 -20.15 -7.69 -3.72
C PHE A 381 -18.88 -7.62 -2.85
N THR A 382 -17.90 -8.49 -3.09
CA THR A 382 -16.63 -8.47 -2.36
C THR A 382 -15.86 -7.17 -2.59
N THR A 383 -15.86 -6.64 -3.82
CA THR A 383 -15.22 -5.38 -4.17
C THR A 383 -15.80 -4.22 -3.37
N VAL A 384 -17.14 -4.09 -3.34
CA VAL A 384 -17.82 -3.03 -2.59
C VAL A 384 -17.58 -3.15 -1.08
N LEU A 385 -17.62 -4.38 -0.54
CA LEU A 385 -17.29 -4.62 0.85
C LEU A 385 -15.86 -4.18 1.18
N LEU A 386 -14.88 -4.52 0.33
CA LEU A 386 -13.49 -4.10 0.55
C LEU A 386 -13.35 -2.58 0.47
N TRP A 387 -14.07 -1.87 -0.40
CA TRP A 387 -14.06 -0.40 -0.38
C TRP A 387 -14.54 0.16 0.95
N ILE A 388 -15.65 -0.35 1.49
CA ILE A 388 -16.18 0.09 2.79
C ILE A 388 -15.20 -0.22 3.92
N VAL A 389 -14.59 -1.40 3.91
CA VAL A 389 -13.60 -1.83 4.92
C VAL A 389 -12.35 -0.94 4.89
N TYR A 390 -11.81 -0.65 3.70
CA TYR A 390 -10.67 0.27 3.57
C TYR A 390 -11.04 1.70 4.01
N MET A 391 -12.24 2.17 3.67
CA MET A 391 -12.71 3.49 4.11
C MET A 391 -12.80 3.58 5.63
N GLY A 392 -13.37 2.58 6.30
CA GLY A 392 -13.52 2.58 7.75
C GLY A 392 -12.19 2.44 8.50
N ASP A 393 -11.26 1.63 7.98
CA ASP A 393 -9.90 1.52 8.54
C ASP A 393 -9.13 2.84 8.43
N PHE A 394 -9.02 3.40 7.22
CA PHE A 394 -8.30 4.67 7.02
C PHE A 394 -8.98 5.82 7.77
N TRP A 395 -10.31 5.81 7.89
CA TRP A 395 -11.03 6.77 8.71
C TRP A 395 -10.59 6.70 10.18
N SER A 396 -10.58 5.50 10.76
CA SER A 396 -10.18 5.29 12.16
C SER A 396 -8.72 5.67 12.38
N PHE A 397 -7.83 5.19 11.51
CA PHE A 397 -6.40 5.45 11.59
C PHE A 397 -6.06 6.94 11.53
N ASN A 398 -6.62 7.67 10.56
CA ASN A 398 -6.30 9.09 10.38
C ASN A 398 -6.83 9.93 11.55
N LEU A 399 -7.98 9.56 12.13
CA LEU A 399 -8.49 10.21 13.33
C LEU A 399 -7.61 9.95 14.56
N ALA A 400 -7.20 8.70 14.77
CA ALA A 400 -6.28 8.36 15.85
C ALA A 400 -4.97 9.14 15.71
N ALA A 401 -4.35 9.13 14.53
CA ALA A 401 -3.09 9.82 14.29
C ALA A 401 -3.19 11.36 14.41
N SER A 402 -4.24 11.98 13.87
CA SER A 402 -4.35 13.45 13.77
C SER A 402 -4.73 14.11 15.09
N PHE A 403 -5.59 13.48 15.90
CA PHE A 403 -6.19 14.13 17.06
C PHE A 403 -5.59 13.70 18.38
N LEU A 404 -4.91 12.56 18.41
CA LEU A 404 -4.33 12.07 19.64
C LEU A 404 -3.38 13.07 20.32
N PRO A 405 -2.42 13.72 19.62
CA PRO A 405 -1.57 14.74 20.23
C PRO A 405 -2.36 15.94 20.77
N ILE A 406 -3.43 16.32 20.07
CA ILE A 406 -4.29 17.45 20.44
C ILE A 406 -5.09 17.13 21.72
N ILE A 407 -5.63 15.91 21.81
CA ILE A 407 -6.37 15.43 22.98
C ILE A 407 -5.46 15.38 24.20
N LEU A 408 -4.23 14.85 24.05
CA LEU A 408 -3.22 14.83 25.11
C LEU A 408 -2.87 16.23 25.60
N ALA A 409 -2.71 17.18 24.68
CA ALA A 409 -2.40 18.57 25.02
C ALA A 409 -3.53 19.24 25.81
N ARG A 410 -4.79 19.04 25.38
CA ARG A 410 -5.96 19.62 26.05
C ARG A 410 -6.24 19.01 27.42
N ARG A 411 -5.91 17.74 27.63
CA ARG A 411 -5.97 17.10 28.95
C ARG A 411 -4.83 17.55 29.89
N GLY A 412 -4.00 18.51 29.48
CA GLY A 412 -2.87 19.01 30.26
C GLY A 412 -1.74 17.98 30.40
N GLN A 413 -1.79 16.86 29.69
CA GLN A 413 -0.82 15.76 29.83
C GLN A 413 0.53 16.05 29.14
N THR A 414 0.60 17.09 28.30
CA THR A 414 1.84 17.57 27.68
C THR A 414 2.39 18.85 28.35
N ALA A 415 1.68 19.44 29.31
CA ALA A 415 2.14 20.63 30.02
C ALA A 415 3.39 20.29 30.85
N GLY A 416 4.55 20.82 30.44
CA GLY A 416 5.84 20.59 31.10
C GLY A 416 6.66 19.41 30.57
N GLN A 417 6.21 18.69 29.53
CA GLN A 417 7.07 17.69 28.89
C GLN A 417 8.07 18.35 27.94
N SER A 418 9.33 17.91 27.98
CA SER A 418 10.31 18.35 27.00
C SER A 418 9.96 17.81 25.61
N VAL A 419 10.35 18.54 24.57
CA VAL A 419 10.17 18.09 23.17
C VAL A 419 10.81 16.71 22.96
N THR A 420 11.98 16.47 23.54
CA THR A 420 12.69 15.19 23.50
C THR A 420 11.85 14.05 24.08
N GLU A 421 11.11 14.30 25.16
CA GLU A 421 10.21 13.30 25.75
C GLU A 421 9.05 12.94 24.83
N THR A 422 8.47 13.92 24.15
CA THR A 422 7.39 13.66 23.19
C THR A 422 7.85 12.70 22.08
N TYR A 423 9.01 12.94 21.48
CA TYR A 423 9.58 12.06 20.44
C TYR A 423 9.91 10.66 20.97
N ARG A 424 10.37 10.56 22.23
CA ARG A 424 10.62 9.28 22.88
C ARG A 424 9.34 8.47 23.08
N LEU A 425 8.26 9.11 23.54
CA LEU A 425 6.95 8.46 23.70
C LEU A 425 6.39 7.99 22.36
N THR A 426 6.61 8.74 21.27
CA THR A 426 6.22 8.33 19.92
C THR A 426 6.87 7.00 19.51
N ILE A 427 8.16 6.79 19.84
CA ILE A 427 8.84 5.51 19.57
C ILE A 427 8.17 4.36 20.33
N TYR A 428 7.82 4.56 21.60
CA TYR A 428 7.17 3.52 22.41
C TYR A 428 5.77 3.15 21.92
N VAL A 429 5.04 4.09 21.33
CA VAL A 429 3.72 3.80 20.73
C VAL A 429 3.85 2.94 19.48
N TYR A 430 4.81 3.25 18.60
CA TYR A 430 4.90 2.59 17.29
C TYR A 430 5.72 1.30 17.27
N LEU A 431 6.68 1.14 18.18
CA LEU A 431 7.56 -0.04 18.24
C LEU A 431 6.79 -1.38 18.33
N PRO A 432 5.73 -1.51 19.17
CA PRO A 432 4.94 -2.74 19.24
C PRO A 432 4.16 -3.06 17.95
N GLY A 433 3.99 -2.10 17.03
CA GLY A 433 3.35 -2.34 15.73
C GLY A 433 4.02 -3.45 14.90
N ILE A 434 5.35 -3.58 15.02
CA ILE A 434 6.11 -4.67 14.38
C ILE A 434 5.59 -6.03 14.86
N LEU A 435 5.41 -6.19 16.18
CA LEU A 435 4.86 -7.41 16.75
C LEU A 435 3.45 -7.68 16.24
N GLY A 436 2.62 -6.65 16.10
CA GLY A 436 1.26 -6.77 15.54
C GLY A 436 1.24 -7.42 14.16
N THR A 437 2.13 -7.00 13.26
CA THR A 437 2.23 -7.59 11.91
C THR A 437 2.73 -9.03 11.88
N VAL A 438 3.67 -9.38 12.77
CA VAL A 438 4.18 -10.76 12.90
C VAL A 438 3.09 -11.68 13.45
N LEU A 439 2.35 -11.22 14.46
CA LEU A 439 1.19 -11.93 15.00
C LEU A 439 0.10 -12.11 13.93
N ALA A 440 -0.15 -11.12 13.08
CA ALA A 440 -1.09 -11.25 11.97
C ALA A 440 -0.68 -12.35 10.98
N ALA A 441 0.59 -12.37 10.57
CA ALA A 441 1.10 -13.41 9.68
C ALA A 441 0.96 -14.82 10.29
N ALA A 442 1.20 -14.96 11.60
CA ALA A 442 1.01 -16.22 12.32
C ALA A 442 -0.48 -16.62 12.44
N CYS A 443 -1.37 -15.66 12.78
CA CYS A 443 -2.80 -15.91 12.96
C CYS A 443 -3.51 -16.35 11.67
N VAL A 444 -3.09 -15.82 10.52
CA VAL A 444 -3.65 -16.18 9.21
C VAL A 444 -3.48 -17.67 8.89
N GLU A 445 -2.43 -18.31 9.41
CA GLU A 445 -2.13 -19.72 9.20
C GLU A 445 -2.78 -20.64 10.26
N LEU A 446 -3.38 -20.11 11.33
CA LEU A 446 -3.98 -20.93 12.39
C LEU A 446 -5.25 -21.65 11.92
N PRO A 447 -5.34 -22.99 12.01
CA PRO A 447 -6.52 -23.74 11.59
C PRO A 447 -7.74 -23.30 12.43
N GLY A 448 -8.69 -22.61 11.79
CA GLY A 448 -9.91 -22.10 12.43
C GLY A 448 -10.08 -20.58 12.39
N ALA A 449 -9.01 -19.80 12.52
CA ALA A 449 -9.08 -18.33 12.44
C ALA A 449 -9.17 -17.83 10.98
N GLY A 450 -8.37 -18.42 10.07
CA GLY A 450 -8.33 -17.99 8.67
C GLY A 450 -8.00 -16.49 8.50
N ARG A 451 -8.18 -15.95 7.30
CA ARG A 451 -7.91 -14.53 7.04
C ARG A 451 -9.09 -13.65 7.46
N LYS A 452 -10.32 -14.14 7.23
CA LYS A 452 -11.54 -13.38 7.53
C LYS A 452 -11.70 -13.10 9.02
N TRP A 453 -11.61 -14.10 9.90
CA TRP A 453 -11.82 -13.87 11.34
C TRP A 453 -10.65 -13.17 12.00
N SER A 454 -9.44 -13.32 11.47
CA SER A 454 -8.31 -12.49 11.87
C SER A 454 -8.60 -11.01 11.62
N LEU A 455 -9.15 -10.62 10.46
CA LEU A 455 -9.57 -9.24 10.20
C LEU A 455 -10.63 -8.74 11.19
N VAL A 456 -11.67 -9.54 11.44
CA VAL A 456 -12.74 -9.19 12.39
C VAL A 456 -12.17 -9.00 13.80
N PHE A 457 -11.32 -9.92 14.25
CA PHE A 457 -10.66 -9.85 15.55
C PHE A 457 -9.81 -8.57 15.68
N GLY A 458 -8.93 -8.30 14.71
CA GLY A 458 -8.09 -7.10 14.72
C GLY A 458 -8.91 -5.81 14.80
N ALA A 459 -9.98 -5.71 14.01
CA ALA A 459 -10.86 -4.54 14.00
C ALA A 459 -11.61 -4.34 15.33
N ILE A 460 -12.08 -5.42 15.95
CA ILE A 460 -12.77 -5.34 17.25
C ILE A 460 -11.80 -4.89 18.34
N VAL A 461 -10.62 -5.50 18.44
CA VAL A 461 -9.65 -5.14 19.50
C VAL A 461 -9.13 -3.72 19.29
N GLN A 462 -8.90 -3.29 18.04
CA GLN A 462 -8.55 -1.91 17.73
C GLN A 462 -9.67 -0.95 18.19
N GLY A 463 -10.93 -1.21 17.84
CA GLY A 463 -12.06 -0.38 18.26
C GLY A 463 -12.24 -0.31 19.78
N VAL A 464 -12.08 -1.45 20.49
CA VAL A 464 -12.14 -1.50 21.95
C VAL A 464 -10.99 -0.69 22.57
N SER A 465 -9.77 -0.82 22.05
CA SER A 465 -8.61 -0.05 22.53
C SER A 465 -8.83 1.46 22.40
N THR A 466 -9.33 1.91 21.24
CA THR A 466 -9.66 3.33 21.00
C THR A 466 -10.80 3.81 21.90
N ALA A 467 -11.82 2.96 22.13
CA ALA A 467 -12.90 3.29 23.06
C ALA A 467 -12.41 3.42 24.51
N MET A 468 -11.54 2.50 24.97
CA MET A 468 -10.94 2.54 26.31
C MET A 468 -10.11 3.80 26.54
N TYR A 469 -9.48 4.34 25.49
CA TYR A 469 -8.72 5.59 25.57
C TYR A 469 -9.56 6.79 26.07
N THR A 470 -10.88 6.77 25.82
CA THR A 470 -11.79 7.82 26.31
C THR A 470 -11.88 7.88 27.83
N GLN A 471 -11.54 6.79 28.54
CA GLN A 471 -11.72 6.64 29.99
C GLN A 471 -10.43 6.86 30.79
N VAL A 472 -9.31 7.15 30.11
CA VAL A 472 -7.98 7.16 30.73
C VAL A 472 -7.36 8.56 30.77
N ASP A 473 -6.95 8.98 31.96
CA ASP A 473 -6.37 10.31 32.21
C ASP A 473 -4.89 10.28 32.64
N THR A 474 -4.23 9.11 32.64
CA THR A 474 -2.80 9.01 32.97
C THR A 474 -1.95 8.84 31.71
N ILE A 475 -0.82 9.54 31.63
CA ILE A 475 0.11 9.48 30.48
C ILE A 475 0.51 8.04 30.15
N LYS A 476 0.84 7.23 31.17
CA LYS A 476 1.29 5.84 30.97
C LYS A 476 0.22 4.96 30.35
N ALA A 477 -1.01 5.05 30.85
CA ALA A 477 -2.11 4.25 30.32
C ALA A 477 -2.58 4.78 28.95
N SER A 478 -2.53 6.10 28.72
CA SER A 478 -2.74 6.70 27.40
C SER A 478 -1.72 6.18 26.39
N VAL A 479 -0.42 6.18 26.70
CA VAL A 479 0.63 5.64 25.81
C VAL A 479 0.42 4.14 25.58
N GLY A 480 0.09 3.36 26.61
CA GLY A 480 -0.16 1.93 26.49
C GLY A 480 -1.36 1.59 25.59
N LEU A 481 -2.47 2.30 25.74
CA LEU A 481 -3.66 2.11 24.89
C LEU A 481 -3.42 2.54 23.43
N ASN A 482 -2.61 3.58 23.20
CA ASN A 482 -2.20 3.95 21.84
C ASN A 482 -1.27 2.92 21.21
N ALA A 483 -0.33 2.39 22.00
CA ALA A 483 0.52 1.32 21.52
C ALA A 483 -0.30 0.08 21.13
N LEU A 484 -1.32 -0.26 21.93
CA LEU A 484 -2.24 -1.36 21.63
C LEU A 484 -3.10 -1.07 20.38
N GLU A 485 -3.64 0.14 20.26
CA GLU A 485 -4.41 0.58 19.09
C GLU A 485 -3.57 0.43 17.82
N TYR A 486 -2.36 1.02 17.80
CA TYR A 486 -1.47 0.94 16.65
C TYR A 486 -1.01 -0.49 16.34
N THR A 487 -0.81 -1.31 17.37
CA THR A 487 -0.45 -2.73 17.21
C THR A 487 -1.58 -3.50 16.53
N MET A 488 -2.82 -3.30 16.96
CA MET A 488 -3.99 -3.97 16.39
C MET A 488 -4.33 -3.42 15.00
N GLN A 489 -4.10 -2.14 14.77
CA GLN A 489 -4.20 -1.54 13.45
C GLN A 489 -3.15 -2.13 12.48
N SER A 490 -1.89 -2.27 12.92
CA SER A 490 -0.83 -2.90 12.14
C SER A 490 -1.14 -4.37 11.85
N PHE A 491 -1.70 -5.09 12.83
CA PHE A 491 -2.21 -6.44 12.67
C PHE A 491 -3.30 -6.49 11.59
N PHE A 492 -4.30 -5.61 11.69
CA PHE A 492 -5.41 -5.52 10.75
C PHE A 492 -4.93 -5.25 9.33
N ASN A 493 -4.08 -4.24 9.15
CA ASN A 493 -3.52 -3.87 7.85
C ASN A 493 -2.65 -4.96 7.23
N ALA A 494 -1.88 -5.71 8.04
CA ALA A 494 -1.13 -6.86 7.57
C ALA A 494 -2.03 -7.93 6.94
N VAL A 495 -3.13 -8.27 7.60
CA VAL A 495 -4.09 -9.24 7.04
C VAL A 495 -4.82 -8.64 5.82
N LEU A 496 -5.23 -7.37 5.88
CA LEU A 496 -6.04 -6.74 4.83
C LEU A 496 -5.27 -6.63 3.51
N TYR A 497 -4.01 -6.16 3.57
CA TYR A 497 -3.16 -6.03 2.39
C TYR A 497 -2.70 -7.38 1.86
N GLY A 498 -2.55 -8.40 2.72
CA GLY A 498 -2.30 -9.77 2.26
C GLY A 498 -3.52 -10.49 1.69
N PHE A 499 -4.72 -10.07 2.09
CA PHE A 499 -5.98 -10.63 1.61
C PHE A 499 -6.39 -10.05 0.26
N THR A 500 -6.33 -8.72 0.12
CA THR A 500 -6.84 -7.97 -1.04
C THR A 500 -6.36 -8.50 -2.40
N PRO A 501 -5.05 -8.59 -2.71
CA PRO A 501 -4.59 -9.07 -4.01
C PRO A 501 -4.91 -10.55 -4.25
N GLY A 502 -5.10 -11.34 -3.18
CA GLY A 502 -5.45 -12.75 -3.26
C GLY A 502 -6.90 -13.02 -3.67
N VAL A 503 -7.79 -12.02 -3.53
CA VAL A 503 -9.20 -12.12 -3.94
C VAL A 503 -9.38 -11.89 -5.44
N PHE A 504 -8.56 -11.02 -6.02
CA PHE A 504 -8.72 -10.57 -7.39
C PHE A 504 -7.88 -11.39 -8.38
N PRO A 505 -8.42 -11.69 -9.58
CA PRO A 505 -7.67 -12.40 -10.61
C PRO A 505 -6.56 -11.50 -11.16
N ALA A 506 -5.43 -12.11 -11.55
CA ALA A 506 -4.21 -11.36 -11.88
C ALA A 506 -4.36 -10.21 -12.88
N PRO A 507 -5.21 -10.30 -13.94
CA PRO A 507 -5.35 -9.24 -14.91
C PRO A 507 -5.82 -7.90 -14.31
N ILE A 508 -6.75 -7.92 -13.34
CA ILE A 508 -7.35 -6.73 -12.71
C ILE A 508 -6.84 -6.50 -11.28
N ARG A 509 -5.95 -7.36 -10.79
CA ARG A 509 -5.55 -7.41 -9.38
C ARG A 509 -4.97 -6.10 -8.88
N GLY A 510 -4.06 -5.51 -9.67
CA GLY A 510 -3.41 -4.25 -9.30
C GLY A 510 -4.39 -3.09 -9.25
N SER A 511 -5.28 -3.02 -10.25
CA SER A 511 -6.35 -2.03 -10.35
C SER A 511 -7.32 -2.12 -9.18
N ALA A 512 -7.68 -3.34 -8.79
CA ALA A 512 -8.57 -3.61 -7.66
C ALA A 512 -7.96 -3.14 -6.33
N ALA A 513 -6.70 -3.50 -6.07
CA ALA A 513 -5.97 -3.10 -4.87
C ALA A 513 -5.77 -1.57 -4.82
N GLY A 514 -5.41 -0.97 -5.95
CA GLY A 514 -5.27 0.49 -6.10
C GLY A 514 -6.55 1.25 -5.82
N LEU A 515 -7.70 0.78 -6.33
CA LEU A 515 -9.01 1.39 -6.05
C LEU A 515 -9.40 1.26 -4.58
N CYS A 516 -9.20 0.10 -3.96
CA CYS A 516 -9.45 -0.07 -2.52
C CYS A 516 -8.62 0.93 -1.70
N SER A 517 -7.33 1.05 -2.01
CA SER A 517 -6.45 2.03 -1.35
C SER A 517 -6.88 3.48 -1.62
N THR A 518 -7.33 3.79 -2.83
CA THR A 518 -7.82 5.13 -3.21
C THR A 518 -9.03 5.53 -2.37
N PHE A 519 -10.04 4.67 -2.27
CA PHE A 519 -11.23 4.94 -1.44
C PHE A 519 -10.87 5.05 0.05
N GLY A 520 -9.98 4.19 0.56
CA GLY A 520 -9.45 4.31 1.92
C GLY A 520 -8.80 5.67 2.16
N ARG A 521 -7.85 6.09 1.31
CA ARG A 521 -7.14 7.36 1.45
C ARG A 521 -8.07 8.57 1.32
N LEU A 522 -9.09 8.52 0.45
CA LEU A 522 -10.12 9.56 0.39
C LEU A 522 -10.87 9.69 1.72
N ALA A 523 -11.29 8.56 2.32
CA ALA A 523 -11.91 8.58 3.64
C ALA A 523 -10.95 9.13 4.71
N GLY A 524 -9.65 8.80 4.64
CA GLY A 524 -8.61 9.32 5.51
C GLY A 524 -8.40 10.84 5.42
N ILE A 525 -8.57 11.45 4.23
CA ILE A 525 -8.55 12.91 4.06
C ILE A 525 -9.79 13.56 4.67
N VAL A 526 -10.95 12.94 4.50
CA VAL A 526 -12.24 13.48 4.97
C VAL A 526 -12.40 13.33 6.48
N ALA A 527 -11.85 12.28 7.09
CA ALA A 527 -12.05 11.97 8.51
C ALA A 527 -11.67 13.14 9.43
N PRO A 528 -10.46 13.73 9.33
CA PRO A 528 -10.09 14.86 10.18
C PRO A 528 -10.91 16.12 9.94
N ILE A 529 -11.50 16.28 8.76
CA ILE A 529 -12.40 17.40 8.47
C ILE A 529 -13.72 17.21 9.22
N ALA A 530 -14.27 15.99 9.16
CA ALA A 530 -15.51 15.63 9.84
C ALA A 530 -15.40 15.69 11.38
N ALA A 531 -14.21 15.43 11.94
CA ALA A 531 -13.99 15.45 13.39
C ALA A 531 -13.86 16.85 14.01
N ARG A 532 -13.71 17.93 13.21
CA ARG A 532 -13.46 19.29 13.72
C ARG A 532 -14.51 19.84 14.68
N PRO A 533 -15.82 19.72 14.38
CA PRO A 533 -16.85 20.28 15.27
C PRO A 533 -16.82 19.65 16.67
N TYR A 534 -16.30 18.44 16.78
CA TYR A 534 -16.24 17.69 18.05
C TYR A 534 -15.04 18.08 18.91
N ILE A 535 -14.06 18.82 18.37
CA ILE A 535 -12.90 19.25 19.14
C ILE A 535 -13.36 20.22 20.23
N ASP A 536 -14.09 21.30 19.90
CA ASP A 536 -14.30 22.42 20.82
C ASP A 536 -15.33 22.16 21.94
N GLY A 537 -16.25 21.21 21.75
CA GLY A 537 -17.27 20.87 22.75
C GLY A 537 -16.92 19.70 23.67
N ASN A 538 -16.40 18.58 23.13
CA ASN A 538 -16.07 17.38 23.88
C ASN A 538 -15.06 16.50 23.10
N SER A 539 -13.78 16.59 23.46
CA SER A 539 -12.67 15.88 22.80
C SER A 539 -12.90 14.37 22.63
N ASN A 540 -13.77 13.75 23.44
CA ASN A 540 -14.12 12.34 23.33
C ASN A 540 -14.96 12.01 22.08
N GLY A 541 -15.70 12.97 21.51
CA GLY A 541 -16.50 12.76 20.30
C GLY A 541 -15.67 12.34 19.09
N VAL A 542 -14.43 12.84 18.99
CA VAL A 542 -13.49 12.46 17.93
C VAL A 542 -13.09 10.98 18.02
N LEU A 543 -12.84 10.50 19.25
CA LEU A 543 -12.47 9.11 19.48
C LEU A 543 -13.63 8.17 19.17
N TRP A 544 -14.87 8.55 19.50
CA TRP A 544 -16.06 7.78 19.13
C TRP A 544 -16.29 7.73 17.62
N LEU A 545 -15.96 8.81 16.89
CA LEU A 545 -15.95 8.77 15.41
C LEU A 545 -14.91 7.79 14.86
N ALA A 546 -13.73 7.71 15.49
CA ALA A 546 -12.71 6.73 15.11
C ALA A 546 -13.18 5.29 15.39
N VAL A 547 -13.80 5.04 16.55
CA VAL A 547 -14.41 3.76 16.90
C VAL A 547 -15.51 3.38 15.90
N GLY A 548 -16.34 4.34 15.48
CA GLY A 548 -17.38 4.12 14.48
C GLY A 548 -16.83 3.59 13.16
N GLY A 549 -15.75 4.19 12.63
CA GLY A 549 -15.14 3.76 11.37
C GLY A 549 -14.63 2.32 11.39
N ILE A 550 -13.91 1.93 12.44
CA ILE A 550 -13.40 0.56 12.56
C ILE A 550 -14.51 -0.45 12.89
N SER A 551 -15.55 -0.05 13.63
CA SER A 551 -16.71 -0.90 13.93
C SER A 551 -17.53 -1.22 12.69
N VAL A 552 -17.71 -0.23 11.80
CA VAL A 552 -18.32 -0.44 10.48
C VAL A 552 -17.52 -1.47 9.69
N SER A 553 -16.19 -1.34 9.67
CA SER A 553 -15.32 -2.32 9.01
C SER A 553 -15.49 -3.72 9.57
N ALA A 554 -15.48 -3.87 10.90
CA ALA A 554 -15.70 -5.14 11.58
C ALA A 554 -17.03 -5.78 11.20
N PHE A 555 -18.12 -4.99 11.16
CA PHE A 555 -19.45 -5.47 10.78
C PHE A 555 -19.48 -5.99 9.33
N PHE A 556 -18.97 -5.21 8.37
CA PHE A 556 -18.99 -5.61 6.96
C PHE A 556 -18.08 -6.81 6.66
N LEU A 557 -16.98 -6.97 7.41
CA LEU A 557 -16.09 -8.13 7.29
C LEU A 557 -16.78 -9.45 7.63
N VAL A 558 -17.78 -9.47 8.51
CA VAL A 558 -18.56 -10.68 8.81
C VAL A 558 -19.29 -11.22 7.57
N PHE A 559 -19.69 -10.34 6.65
CA PHE A 559 -20.40 -10.71 5.42
C PHE A 559 -19.48 -11.06 4.25
N LEU A 560 -18.17 -11.02 4.44
CA LEU A 560 -17.20 -11.32 3.39
C LEU A 560 -17.38 -12.78 2.90
N PRO A 561 -17.71 -13.01 1.61
CA PRO A 561 -18.10 -14.33 1.13
C PRO A 561 -16.90 -15.21 0.74
N ILE A 562 -15.69 -14.66 0.67
CA ILE A 562 -14.49 -15.35 0.16
C ILE A 562 -13.48 -15.50 1.30
N GLU A 563 -13.10 -16.75 1.57
CA GLU A 563 -11.89 -17.09 2.35
C GLU A 563 -10.79 -17.48 1.35
N THR A 564 -9.60 -16.90 1.51
CA THR A 564 -8.47 -17.06 0.56
C THR A 564 -7.41 -18.02 1.05
N ARG A 565 -7.51 -18.53 2.29
CA ARG A 565 -6.60 -19.56 2.79
C ARG A 565 -6.64 -20.82 1.91
N GLY A 566 -5.47 -21.26 1.46
CA GLY A 566 -5.29 -22.51 0.71
C GLY A 566 -5.86 -22.52 -0.70
N ARG A 567 -6.31 -21.38 -1.24
CA ARG A 567 -6.79 -21.30 -2.63
C ARG A 567 -5.67 -20.84 -3.57
N ALA A 568 -5.56 -21.50 -4.72
CA ALA A 568 -4.77 -21.02 -5.83
C ALA A 568 -5.32 -19.64 -6.28
N SER A 569 -4.41 -18.70 -6.53
CA SER A 569 -4.75 -17.37 -7.06
C SER A 569 -4.37 -17.38 -8.52
N TYR A 570 -5.40 -17.35 -9.37
CA TYR A 570 -5.22 -17.36 -10.82
C TYR A 570 -4.79 -16.01 -11.38
#